data_AF-A0A9D7UBB2-F1
#
_entry.id   AF-A0A9D7UBB2-F1
#
_cell.length_a   1.000
_cell.length_b   1.000
_cell.length_c   1.000
_cell.angle_alpha   90.00
_cell.angle_beta   90.00
_cell.angle_gamma   90.00
#
_symmetry.space_group_name_H-M   'P 1'
#
loop_
_entity.id
_entity.type
_entity.pdbx_description
1 polymer ?
#
loop_
_entity_poly.entity_id
_entity_poly.type
_entity_poly.pdbx_seq_one_letter_code
_entity_poly.pdbx_strand_id
1 'polypeptide(L)'
;MIKLLALTSLQAILGVGGIAMLTRALHGKPMELRVITTALFTIEGMIGAVILFGSFIVMSVILSFAKMSVYIPLNTALTFLVTIILTCHGSGTRHPHHRPGHGPHRSRA
;
A
#
# COMPACT_ATOMS: atom_id res chain seq x y z
N MET A 1 23.00 15.28 2.10
CA MET A 1 22.29 14.06 2.52
C MET A 1 20.83 14.29 2.93
N ILE A 2 20.49 15.39 3.61
CA ILE A 2 19.10 15.70 4.03
C ILE A 2 18.09 15.70 2.86
N LYS A 3 18.44 16.29 1.70
CA LYS A 3 17.59 16.27 0.49
C LYS A 3 17.29 14.85 -0.01
N LEU A 4 18.29 13.96 0.03
CA LEU A 4 18.13 12.55 -0.36
C LEU A 4 17.16 11.85 0.58
N LEU A 5 17.35 12.04 1.89
CA LEU A 5 16.51 11.41 2.91
C LEU A 5 15.06 11.90 2.82
N ALA A 6 14.85 13.21 2.68
CA ALA A 6 13.51 13.79 2.54
C ALA A 6 12.77 13.27 1.28
N LEU A 7 13.45 13.26 0.13
CA LEU A 7 12.86 12.77 -1.12
C LEU A 7 12.61 11.26 -1.09
N THR A 8 13.50 10.48 -0.49
CA THR A 8 13.33 9.02 -0.36
C THR A 8 12.17 8.69 0.58
N SER A 9 12.01 9.43 1.68
CA SER A 9 10.84 9.30 2.56
C SER A 9 9.54 9.65 1.84
N LEU A 10 9.52 10.75 1.09
CA LEU A 10 8.36 11.13 0.27
C LEU A 10 8.03 10.05 -0.76
N GLN A 11 9.04 9.53 -1.46
CA GLN A 11 8.89 8.45 -2.44
C GLN A 11 8.29 7.20 -1.80
N ALA A 12 8.79 6.82 -0.62
CA ALA A 12 8.31 5.65 0.13
C ALA A 12 6.85 5.81 0.54
N ILE A 13 6.46 6.98 1.06
CA ILE A 13 5.06 7.28 1.44
C ILE A 13 4.14 7.20 0.23
N LEU A 14 4.52 7.85 -0.88
CA LEU A 14 3.74 7.81 -2.11
C LEU A 14 3.68 6.39 -2.68
N GLY A 15 4.78 5.65 -2.68
CA GLY A 15 4.84 4.29 -3.19
C GLY A 15 3.93 3.34 -2.41
N VAL A 16 4.12 3.24 -1.10
CA VAL A 16 3.34 2.34 -0.26
C VAL A 16 1.87 2.79 -0.19
N GLY A 17 1.61 4.09 -0.08
CA GLY A 17 0.25 4.64 -0.06
C GLY A 17 -0.50 4.39 -1.37
N GLY A 18 0.16 4.58 -2.51
CA GLY A 18 -0.40 4.31 -3.83
C GLY A 18 -0.72 2.82 -4.04
N ILE A 19 0.18 1.93 -3.62
CA ILE A 19 -0.05 0.47 -3.64
C ILE A 19 -1.22 0.10 -2.74
N ALA A 20 -1.32 0.67 -1.54
CA ALA A 20 -2.42 0.38 -0.62
C ALA A 20 -3.78 0.77 -1.21
N MET A 21 -3.87 1.95 -1.85
CA MET A 21 -5.10 2.40 -2.52
C MET A 21 -5.46 1.52 -3.71
N LEU A 22 -4.47 1.15 -4.53
CA LEU A 22 -4.68 0.24 -5.66
C LEU A 22 -5.12 -1.15 -5.16
N THR A 23 -4.57 -1.62 -4.06
CA THR A 23 -4.95 -2.89 -3.42
C THR A 23 -6.40 -2.85 -2.93
N ARG A 24 -6.87 -1.71 -2.41
CA ARG A 24 -8.29 -1.54 -2.02
C ARG A 24 -9.22 -1.59 -3.23
N ALA A 25 -8.84 -0.92 -4.32
CA ALA A 25 -9.60 -0.93 -5.58
C ALA A 25 -9.73 -2.34 -6.20
N LEU A 26 -8.74 -3.21 -5.93
CA LEU A 26 -8.66 -4.60 -6.41
C LEU A 26 -9.14 -5.63 -5.37
N HIS A 27 -9.44 -5.22 -4.14
CA HIS A 27 -9.75 -6.15 -3.05
C HIS A 27 -11.02 -6.95 -3.35
N GLY A 28 -10.93 -8.28 -3.30
CA GLY A 28 -12.06 -9.18 -3.56
C GLY A 28 -12.44 -9.34 -5.05
N LYS A 29 -11.64 -8.82 -5.98
CA LYS A 29 -11.85 -8.98 -7.42
C LYS A 29 -10.99 -10.12 -7.99
N PRO A 30 -11.49 -10.87 -8.98
CA PRO A 30 -10.68 -11.85 -9.70
C PRO A 30 -9.53 -11.15 -10.44
N MET A 31 -8.34 -11.78 -10.45
CA MET A 31 -7.11 -11.31 -11.12
C MET A 31 -7.18 -11.50 -12.65
N GLU A 32 -8.29 -11.08 -13.25
CA GLU A 32 -8.47 -11.10 -14.70
C GLU A 32 -8.06 -9.73 -15.27
N LEU A 33 -7.33 -9.71 -16.39
CA LEU A 33 -6.81 -8.48 -17.00
C LEU A 33 -7.90 -7.42 -17.21
N ARG A 34 -9.09 -7.84 -17.63
CA ARG A 34 -10.26 -6.98 -17.83
C ARG A 34 -10.74 -6.34 -16.53
N VAL A 35 -10.70 -7.10 -15.44
CA VAL A 35 -11.15 -6.64 -14.12
C VAL A 35 -10.13 -5.71 -13.49
N ILE A 36 -8.83 -5.94 -13.71
CA ILE A 36 -7.75 -5.04 -13.30
C ILE A 36 -7.87 -3.69 -14.02
N THR A 37 -8.07 -3.70 -15.35
CA THR A 37 -8.28 -2.46 -16.12
C THR A 37 -9.52 -1.73 -15.66
N THR A 38 -10.62 -2.44 -15.42
CA THR A 38 -11.85 -1.81 -14.90
C THR A 38 -11.66 -1.26 -13.49
N ALA A 39 -10.86 -1.92 -12.64
CA ALA A 39 -10.52 -1.42 -11.31
C ALA A 39 -9.65 -0.16 -11.37
N LEU A 40 -8.75 -0.03 -12.35
CA LEU A 40 -7.97 1.19 -12.58
C LEU A 40 -8.84 2.40 -12.95
N PHE A 41 -10.00 2.18 -13.58
CA PHE A 41 -10.97 3.24 -13.89
C PHE A 41 -11.87 3.63 -12.71
N THR A 42 -11.75 2.98 -11.56
CA THR A 42 -12.43 3.43 -10.34
C THR A 42 -11.70 4.62 -9.72
N ILE A 43 -12.40 5.45 -8.95
CA ILE A 43 -11.81 6.63 -8.28
C ILE A 43 -10.59 6.21 -7.42
N GLU A 44 -10.71 5.13 -6.64
CA GLU A 44 -9.60 4.60 -5.83
C GLU A 44 -8.43 4.13 -6.69
N GLY A 45 -8.70 3.44 -7.80
CA GLY A 45 -7.69 2.97 -8.76
C GLY A 45 -6.96 4.11 -9.45
N MET A 46 -7.69 5.13 -9.91
CA MET A 46 -7.12 6.33 -10.53
C MET A 46 -6.24 7.12 -9.54
N ILE A 47 -6.73 7.34 -8.31
CA ILE A 47 -5.96 8.04 -7.28
C ILE A 47 -4.69 7.25 -6.96
N GLY A 48 -4.81 5.92 -6.77
CA GLY A 48 -3.65 5.04 -6.58
C GLY A 48 -2.64 5.14 -7.72
N ALA A 49 -3.11 5.10 -8.97
CA ALA A 49 -2.26 5.21 -10.15
C ALA A 49 -1.53 6.57 -10.24
N VAL A 50 -2.22 7.69 -9.98
CA VAL A 50 -1.63 9.03 -9.97
C VAL A 50 -0.56 9.15 -8.88
N ILE A 51 -0.85 8.64 -7.68
CA ILE A 51 0.11 8.63 -6.57
C ILE A 51 1.35 7.79 -6.92
N LEU A 52 1.16 6.63 -7.52
CA LEU A 52 2.26 5.76 -7.97
C LEU A 52 3.10 6.41 -9.06
N PHE A 53 2.45 7.08 -10.02
CA PHE A 53 3.15 7.84 -11.06
C PHE A 53 3.96 8.98 -10.45
N GLY A 54 3.41 9.71 -9.47
CA GLY A 54 4.15 10.70 -8.70
C GLY A 54 5.36 10.12 -7.98
N SER A 55 5.22 8.93 -7.36
CA SER A 55 6.32 8.21 -6.72
C SER A 55 7.44 7.87 -7.72
N PHE A 56 7.07 7.47 -8.93
CA PHE A 56 8.03 7.18 -10.01
C PHE A 56 8.81 8.43 -10.47
N ILE A 57 8.15 9.60 -10.55
CA ILE A 57 8.82 10.86 -10.86
C ILE A 57 9.84 11.21 -9.77
N VAL A 58 9.46 11.09 -8.49
CA VAL A 58 10.37 11.35 -7.37
C VAL A 58 11.57 10.42 -7.39
N MET A 59 11.35 9.12 -7.68
CA MET A 59 12.44 8.15 -7.84
C MET A 59 13.38 8.53 -8.98
N SER A 60 12.85 8.94 -10.14
CA SER A 60 13.65 9.40 -11.28
C SER A 60 14.51 10.61 -10.93
N VAL A 61 13.95 11.56 -10.17
CA VAL A 61 14.69 12.71 -9.66
C VAL A 61 15.80 12.28 -8.70
N ILE A 62 15.56 11.33 -7.79
CA ILE A 62 16.57 10.83 -6.86
C ILE A 62 17.74 10.17 -7.61
N LEU A 63 17.43 9.33 -8.60
CA LEU A 63 18.44 8.64 -9.41
C LEU A 63 19.32 9.60 -10.22
N SER A 64 18.88 10.83 -10.48
CA SER A 64 19.70 11.84 -11.19
C SER A 64 20.90 12.34 -10.39
N PHE A 65 20.89 12.23 -9.06
CA PHE A 65 21.96 12.76 -8.19
C PHE A 65 22.47 11.79 -7.13
N ALA A 66 21.81 10.65 -6.92
CA ALA A 66 22.18 9.67 -5.91
C ALA A 66 22.88 8.44 -6.49
N LYS A 67 23.91 7.94 -5.79
CA LYS A 67 24.53 6.65 -6.12
C LYS A 67 23.56 5.52 -5.80
N MET A 68 23.36 4.61 -6.74
CA MET A 68 22.48 3.44 -6.56
C MET A 68 22.85 2.60 -5.33
N SER A 69 24.14 2.50 -4.99
CA SER A 69 24.62 1.75 -3.81
C SER A 69 24.12 2.30 -2.47
N VAL A 70 23.84 3.61 -2.39
CA VAL A 70 23.29 4.25 -1.18
C VAL A 70 21.78 4.33 -1.25
N TYR A 71 21.23 4.58 -2.44
CA TYR A 71 19.80 4.72 -2.63
C TYR A 71 19.03 3.43 -2.38
N ILE A 72 19.50 2.29 -2.89
CA ILE A 72 18.77 1.01 -2.77
C ILE A 72 18.55 0.62 -1.29
N PRO A 73 19.58 0.52 -0.43
CA PRO A 73 19.36 0.16 0.97
C PRO A 73 18.49 1.17 1.73
N LEU A 74 18.70 2.48 1.47
CA LEU A 74 17.93 3.55 2.12
C LEU A 74 16.45 3.49 1.73
N ASN A 75 16.17 3.30 0.44
CA ASN A 75 14.82 3.19 -0.09
C ASN A 75 14.12 1.96 0.51
N THR A 76 14.77 0.79 0.51
CA THR A 76 14.21 -0.43 1.11
C THR A 76 13.88 -0.24 2.59
N ALA A 77 14.80 0.33 3.38
CA ALA A 77 14.58 0.57 4.80
C ALA A 77 13.39 1.52 5.06
N LEU A 78 13.30 2.62 4.30
CA LEU A 78 12.20 3.58 4.43
C LEU A 78 10.87 3.01 3.95
N THR A 79 10.84 2.31 2.81
CA THR A 79 9.63 1.62 2.33
C THR A 79 9.13 0.61 3.36
N PHE A 80 10.03 -0.17 3.95
CA PHE A 80 9.68 -1.12 5.00
C PHE A 80 9.10 -0.42 6.25
N LEU A 81 9.77 0.63 6.73
CA LEU A 81 9.30 1.42 7.87
C LEU A 81 7.91 2.03 7.62
N VAL A 82 7.71 2.65 6.46
CA VAL A 82 6.43 3.23 6.06
C VAL A 82 5.33 2.16 5.97
N THR A 83 5.67 0.98 5.45
CA THR A 83 4.74 -0.15 5.38
C THR A 83 4.30 -0.58 6.78
N ILE A 84 5.24 -0.75 7.72
CA ILE A 84 4.90 -1.08 9.12
C ILE A 84 3.98 -0.01 9.71
N ILE A 85 4.32 1.27 9.56
CA ILE A 85 3.52 2.36 10.11
C ILE A 85 2.09 2.33 9.55
N LEU A 86 1.93 2.20 8.22
CA LEU A 86 0.62 2.13 7.59
C LEU A 86 -0.17 0.87 7.98
N THR A 87 0.50 -0.28 8.07
CA THR A 87 -0.13 -1.53 8.51
C THR A 87 -0.56 -1.45 9.97
N CYS A 88 0.29 -0.96 10.88
CA CYS A 88 -0.07 -0.78 12.29
C CYS A 88 -1.21 0.23 12.47
N HIS A 89 -1.17 1.35 11.74
CA HIS A 89 -2.22 2.37 11.79
C HIS A 89 -3.54 1.85 11.21
N GLY A 90 -3.50 1.05 10.13
CA GLY A 90 -4.67 0.39 9.57
C GLY A 90 -5.22 -0.76 10.42
N SER A 91 -4.39 -1.41 11.22
CA SER A 91 -4.76 -2.56 12.06
C SER A 91 -5.34 -2.16 13.42
N GLY A 92 -5.20 -0.90 13.84
CA GLY A 92 -5.75 -0.38 15.10
C GLY A 92 -7.29 -0.37 15.22
N THR A 93 -8.02 -0.81 14.19
CA THR A 93 -9.50 -0.84 14.17
C THR A 93 -10.11 -2.24 14.02
N ARG A 94 -9.33 -3.33 14.14
CA ARG A 94 -9.90 -4.68 14.25
C ARG A 94 -9.63 -5.27 15.61
N HIS A 95 -10.43 -4.83 16.59
CA HIS A 95 -10.77 -5.68 17.71
C HIS A 95 -11.39 -6.96 17.14
N PRO A 96 -10.83 -8.16 17.40
CA PRO A 96 -11.57 -9.38 17.14
C PRO A 96 -12.72 -9.40 18.16
N HIS A 97 -13.93 -9.09 17.72
CA HIS A 97 -15.12 -9.50 18.46
C HIS A 97 -15.14 -11.03 18.44
N HIS A 98 -14.52 -11.64 19.45
CA HIS A 98 -14.93 -12.94 19.95
C HIS A 98 -16.43 -12.84 20.23
N ARG A 99 -17.26 -13.38 19.32
CA ARG A 99 -18.63 -13.76 19.69
C ARG A 99 -18.54 -15.11 20.41
N PRO A 100 -18.94 -15.20 21.69
CA PRO A 100 -19.11 -16.48 22.36
C PRO A 100 -20.46 -17.09 21.94
N GLY A 101 -20.45 -18.40 21.66
CA GLY A 101 -21.57 -19.31 21.86
C GLY A 101 -22.82 -19.17 20.99
N HIS A 102 -23.01 -20.12 20.07
CA HIS A 102 -24.33 -20.71 19.82
C HIS A 102 -24.14 -22.21 19.55
N GLY A 103 -24.50 -23.02 20.55
CA GLY A 103 -24.48 -24.48 20.45
C GLY A 103 -25.57 -24.99 19.49
N PRO A 104 -25.42 -26.20 18.93
CA PRO A 104 -26.42 -26.77 18.06
C PRO A 104 -27.56 -27.36 18.89
N HIS A 105 -28.62 -26.58 19.11
CA HIS A 105 -29.93 -27.13 19.48
C HIS A 105 -30.82 -27.15 18.24
N ARG A 106 -30.82 -28.29 17.53
CA ARG A 106 -31.98 -28.68 16.74
C ARG A 106 -32.31 -30.13 17.04
N SER A 107 -33.28 -30.27 17.94
CA SER A 107 -33.96 -31.49 18.32
C SER A 107 -34.45 -32.24 17.09
N ARG A 108 -34.16 -33.54 17.08
CA ARG A 108 -34.95 -34.54 16.38
C ARG A 108 -36.27 -34.69 17.15
N ALA A 109 -37.37 -34.54 16.44
CA ALA A 109 -38.67 -35.12 16.76
C ALA A 109 -39.34 -35.42 15.41
#